data_AF-A0A7W5Z7W9-F1
#
_entry.id   AF-A0A7W5Z7W9-F1
#
_cell.length_a   1.000
_cell.length_b   1.000
_cell.length_c   1.000
_cell.angle_alpha   90.00
_cell.angle_beta   90.00
_cell.angle_gamma   90.00
#
_symmetry.space_group_name_H-M   'P 1'
#
loop_
_entity.id
_entity.type
_entity.pdbx_description
1 polymer ?
#
loop_
_entity_poly.entity_id
_entity_poly.type
_entity_poly.pdbx_seq_one_letter_code
_entity_poly.pdbx_strand_id
1 'polypeptide(L)'
;MPKFVVSKVHDAFVYYDAVVEADTFEDALDLAYSPHFKGDWCATGYVQEFEDYIIDENSGVRVLKDGETVEAFLSIAVTAQEHDAVLTGLWLLQFALVRGPVEPLLRNTFTNGGAHSGLDLTEIDALCERIDG
;
A
#
# COMPACT_ATOMS: atom_id res chain seq x y z
N MET A 1 5.09 15.43 18.40
CA MET A 1 4.80 16.19 17.16
C MET A 1 3.84 15.35 16.32
N PRO A 2 2.86 15.95 15.65
CA PRO A 2 1.96 15.21 14.76
C PRO A 2 2.72 14.58 13.57
N LYS A 3 2.15 13.49 13.05
CA LYS A 3 2.65 12.78 11.87
C LYS A 3 1.72 13.03 10.70
N PHE A 4 2.30 13.34 9.55
CA PHE A 4 1.59 13.58 8.30
C PHE A 4 2.05 12.56 7.27
N VAL A 5 1.11 12.06 6.48
CA VAL A 5 1.41 11.35 5.23
C VAL A 5 1.45 12.41 4.14
N VAL A 6 2.56 12.43 3.41
CA VAL A 6 2.75 13.28 2.24
C VAL A 6 2.85 12.39 1.00
N SER A 7 1.93 12.61 0.06
CA SER A 7 1.86 11.90 -1.21
C SER A 7 2.42 12.76 -2.33
N LYS A 8 3.42 12.25 -3.03
CA LYS A 8 4.11 12.95 -4.12
C LYS A 8 4.30 12.02 -5.31
N VAL A 9 4.19 12.56 -6.52
CA VAL A 9 4.62 11.84 -7.73
C VAL A 9 6.15 11.86 -7.81
N HIS A 10 6.77 10.68 -7.95
CA HIS A 10 8.19 10.56 -8.23
C HIS A 10 8.36 9.69 -9.49
N ASP A 11 8.70 10.33 -10.60
CA ASP A 11 8.67 9.76 -11.95
C ASP A 11 7.24 9.66 -12.48
N ALA A 12 7.05 10.02 -13.76
CA ALA A 12 5.79 10.48 -14.40
C ALA A 12 4.55 9.55 -14.32
N PHE A 13 4.61 8.49 -13.53
CA PHE A 13 3.61 7.45 -13.45
C PHE A 13 3.37 6.89 -12.04
N VAL A 14 4.14 7.20 -10.99
CA VAL A 14 3.96 6.51 -9.68
C VAL A 14 3.86 7.52 -8.54
N TYR A 15 2.85 7.33 -7.69
CA TYR A 15 2.72 8.06 -6.43
C TYR A 15 3.55 7.39 -5.33
N TYR A 16 4.14 8.22 -4.48
CA TYR A 16 4.93 7.82 -3.33
C TYR A 16 4.42 8.52 -2.09
N ASP A 17 4.33 7.78 -0.99
CA ASP A 17 4.00 8.29 0.31
C ASP A 17 5.25 8.35 1.19
N ALA A 18 5.37 9.41 1.98
CA ALA A 18 6.34 9.52 3.07
C ALA A 18 5.65 10.00 4.34
N VAL A 19 6.13 9.54 5.50
CA VAL A 19 5.67 10.05 6.80
C VAL A 19 6.60 11.16 7.27
N VAL A 20 6.03 12.33 7.55
CA VAL A 20 6.74 13.53 8.03
C VAL A 20 6.26 13.88 9.43
N GLU A 21 7.20 14.10 10.35
CA GLU A 21 6.91 14.70 11.66
C GLU A 21 7.09 16.22 11.58
N ALA A 22 6.00 16.97 11.78
CA ALA A 22 5.98 18.42 11.69
C ALA A 22 4.95 19.01 12.66
N ASP A 23 4.98 20.32 12.91
CA ASP A 23 4.03 20.96 13.82
C ASP A 23 2.72 21.36 13.12
N THR A 24 2.78 21.66 11.82
CA THR A 24 1.63 22.05 10.99
C THR A 24 1.62 21.32 9.64
N PHE A 25 0.49 21.42 8.92
CA PHE A 25 0.37 20.91 7.55
C PHE A 25 1.34 21.63 6.59
N GLU A 26 1.45 22.95 6.75
CA GLU A 26 2.34 23.80 5.98
C GLU A 26 3.81 23.42 6.23
N ASP A 27 4.19 23.17 7.48
CA ASP A 27 5.55 22.71 7.81
C ASP A 27 5.85 21.33 7.21
N ALA A 28 4.86 20.42 7.17
CA ALA A 28 5.00 19.10 6.55
C ALA A 28 5.22 19.20 5.04
N LEU A 29 4.48 20.10 4.37
CA LEU A 29 4.64 20.41 2.95
C LEU A 29 6.03 21.00 2.66
N ASP A 30 6.43 22.03 3.40
CA ASP A 30 7.71 22.70 3.24
C ASP A 30 8.88 21.74 3.45
N LEU A 31 8.77 20.86 4.45
CA LEU A 31 9.74 19.79 4.67
C LEU A 31 9.77 18.81 3.50
N ALA A 32 8.62 18.33 3.02
CA ALA A 32 8.59 17.34 1.93
C ALA A 32 9.04 17.90 0.56
N TYR A 33 8.83 19.20 0.30
CA TYR A 33 9.35 19.89 -0.88
C TYR A 33 10.84 20.23 -0.79
N SER A 34 11.43 20.19 0.41
CA SER A 34 12.84 20.49 0.61
C SER A 34 13.73 19.50 -0.13
N PRO A 35 14.73 19.96 -0.92
CA PRO A 35 15.71 19.08 -1.57
C PRO A 35 16.60 18.34 -0.55
N HIS A 36 16.52 18.70 0.74
CA HIS A 36 17.26 18.07 1.82
C HIS A 36 16.43 17.04 2.60
N PHE A 37 15.15 16.86 2.26
CA PHE A 37 14.33 15.84 2.88
C PHE A 37 14.79 14.45 2.45
N LYS A 38 15.21 13.65 3.42
CA LYS A 38 15.69 12.27 3.25
C LYS A 38 14.70 11.26 3.84
N GLY A 39 13.40 11.56 3.79
CA GLY A 39 12.39 10.62 4.22
C GLY A 39 12.36 9.38 3.32
N ASP A 40 11.95 8.26 3.90
CA ASP A 40 11.72 7.02 3.17
C ASP A 40 10.43 7.16 2.35
N TRP A 41 10.57 7.38 1.04
CA TRP A 41 9.46 7.44 0.10
C TRP A 41 9.07 6.03 -0.35
N CYS A 42 7.81 5.66 -0.12
CA CYS A 42 7.24 4.36 -0.43
C CYS A 42 6.30 4.48 -1.63
N ALA A 43 6.57 3.77 -2.72
CA ALA A 43 5.64 3.70 -3.84
C ALA A 43 4.28 3.16 -3.38
N THR A 44 3.19 3.81 -3.78
CA THR A 44 1.82 3.41 -3.41
C THR A 44 1.21 2.40 -4.40
N GLY A 45 1.84 2.20 -5.56
CA GLY A 45 1.32 1.38 -6.65
C GLY A 45 0.20 2.05 -7.46
N TYR A 46 -0.25 3.26 -7.09
CA TYR A 46 -1.19 4.04 -7.88
C TYR A 46 -0.46 4.71 -9.06
N VAL A 47 -0.98 4.49 -10.27
CA VAL A 47 -0.39 4.98 -11.53
C VAL A 47 -1.30 5.96 -12.25
N GLN A 48 -0.79 7.16 -12.55
CA GLN A 48 -1.49 8.18 -13.33
C GLN A 48 -0.48 9.07 -14.07
N GLU A 49 -0.78 9.42 -15.32
CA GLU A 49 0.07 10.29 -16.16
C GLU A 49 -0.01 11.74 -15.69
N PHE A 50 1.12 12.31 -15.28
CA PHE A 50 1.24 13.74 -14.98
C PHE A 50 2.58 14.28 -15.47
N GLU A 51 2.60 15.57 -15.82
CA GLU A 51 3.77 16.22 -16.43
C GLU A 51 4.83 16.69 -15.41
N ASP A 52 4.50 16.79 -14.11
CA ASP A 52 5.35 17.42 -13.10
C ASP A 52 5.38 16.70 -11.72
N TYR A 53 6.47 16.89 -10.96
CA TYR A 53 6.66 16.40 -9.58
C TYR A 53 5.87 17.23 -8.55
N ILE A 54 4.55 17.11 -8.55
CA ILE A 54 3.64 17.93 -7.73
C ILE A 54 3.11 17.11 -6.55
N ILE A 55 3.11 17.70 -5.35
CA ILE A 55 2.27 17.27 -4.22
C ILE A 55 0.91 17.92 -4.45
N ASP A 56 -0.17 17.13 -4.55
CA ASP A 56 -1.52 17.66 -4.74
C ASP A 56 -1.88 18.63 -3.60
N GLU A 57 -2.11 19.90 -3.92
CA GLU A 57 -2.38 20.96 -2.94
C GLU A 57 -3.63 20.69 -2.08
N ASN A 58 -4.57 19.85 -2.56
CA ASN A 58 -5.82 19.54 -1.86
C ASN A 58 -5.82 18.15 -1.19
N SER A 59 -5.01 17.20 -1.66
CA SER A 59 -5.05 15.81 -1.17
C SER A 59 -3.69 15.21 -0.81
N GLY A 60 -2.60 15.88 -1.18
CA GLY A 60 -1.24 15.39 -1.07
C GLY A 60 -0.65 15.43 0.34
N VAL A 61 -1.34 16.03 1.33
CA VAL A 61 -0.95 15.94 2.75
C VAL A 61 -2.15 15.72 3.63
N ARG A 62 -2.03 14.72 4.52
CA ARG A 62 -3.05 14.41 5.53
C ARG A 62 -2.41 13.95 6.82
N VAL A 63 -3.12 14.11 7.95
CA VAL A 63 -2.69 13.51 9.23
C VAL A 63 -2.67 11.99 9.07
N LEU A 64 -1.59 11.36 9.54
CA LEU A 64 -1.51 9.91 9.67
C LEU A 64 -2.51 9.47 10.75
N LYS A 65 -3.49 8.65 10.38
CA LYS A 65 -4.52 8.20 11.31
C LYS A 65 -3.91 7.25 12.35
N ASP A 66 -4.51 7.21 13.53
CA ASP A 66 -4.07 6.28 14.57
C ASP A 66 -4.24 4.82 14.10
N GLY A 67 -3.17 4.02 14.22
CA GLY A 67 -3.10 2.66 13.68
C GLY A 67 -2.82 2.53 12.18
N GLU A 68 -2.67 3.64 11.45
CA GLU A 68 -2.35 3.62 10.02
C GLU A 68 -0.86 3.33 9.76
N THR A 69 -0.58 2.45 8.81
CA THR A 69 0.76 2.09 8.36
C THR A 69 0.95 2.41 6.88
N VAL A 70 2.04 3.11 6.54
CA VAL A 70 2.47 3.29 5.15
C VAL A 70 3.39 2.12 4.80
N GLU A 71 2.95 1.28 3.85
CA GLU A 71 3.69 0.10 3.39
C GLU A 71 4.25 0.35 1.99
N ALA A 72 5.47 -0.11 1.73
CA ALA A 72 6.06 -0.01 0.39
C ALA A 72 5.44 -1.04 -0.55
N PHE A 73 5.00 -0.61 -1.73
CA PHE A 73 4.60 -1.53 -2.78
C PHE A 73 5.82 -2.30 -3.30
N LEU A 74 5.73 -3.63 -3.33
CA LEU A 74 6.79 -4.50 -3.85
C LEU A 74 6.28 -5.25 -5.09
N SER A 75 6.88 -4.98 -6.24
CA SER A 75 6.71 -5.83 -7.42
C SER A 75 7.71 -7.00 -7.36
N ILE A 76 7.20 -8.22 -7.44
CA ILE A 76 8.02 -9.43 -7.53
C ILE A 76 7.81 -10.09 -8.90
N ALA A 77 8.91 -10.44 -9.56
CA ALA A 77 8.87 -11.33 -10.72
C ALA A 77 8.82 -12.77 -10.22
N VAL A 78 7.92 -13.57 -10.80
CA VAL A 78 7.75 -14.98 -10.43
C VAL A 78 7.90 -15.86 -11.66
N THR A 79 8.38 -17.09 -11.44
CA THR A 79 8.36 -18.16 -12.44
C THR A 79 6.94 -18.69 -12.63
N ALA A 80 6.72 -19.47 -13.70
CA ALA A 80 5.42 -20.13 -13.94
C ALA A 80 5.00 -21.04 -12.78
N GLN A 81 5.94 -21.78 -12.17
CA GLN A 81 5.63 -22.65 -11.05
C GLN A 81 5.29 -21.87 -9.77
N GLU A 82 5.96 -20.74 -9.54
CA GLU A 82 5.65 -19.85 -8.42
C GLU A 82 4.30 -19.15 -8.62
N HIS A 83 3.97 -18.75 -9.84
CA HIS A 83 2.64 -18.27 -10.23
C HIS A 83 1.55 -19.29 -9.88
N ASP A 84 1.71 -20.54 -10.31
CA ASP A 84 0.74 -21.61 -10.01
C ASP A 84 0.60 -21.86 -8.51
N ALA A 85 1.70 -21.76 -7.76
CA ALA A 85 1.70 -21.89 -6.30
C ALA A 85 0.95 -20.74 -5.62
N VAL A 86 1.13 -19.50 -6.09
CA VAL A 86 0.42 -18.32 -5.58
C VAL A 86 -1.08 -18.47 -5.80
N LEU A 87 -1.51 -18.82 -7.02
CA LEU A 87 -2.92 -19.05 -7.32
C LEU A 87 -3.51 -20.17 -6.49
N THR A 88 -2.80 -21.30 -6.36
CA THR A 88 -3.25 -22.42 -5.51
C THR A 88 -3.44 -21.97 -4.06
N GLY A 89 -2.53 -21.13 -3.53
CA GLY A 89 -2.64 -20.54 -2.20
C GLY A 89 -3.89 -19.68 -2.03
N LEU A 90 -4.20 -18.83 -3.02
CA LEU A 90 -5.40 -17.98 -3.02
C LEU A 90 -6.69 -18.81 -3.05
N TRP A 91 -6.74 -19.87 -3.87
CA TRP A 91 -7.88 -20.80 -3.88
C TRP A 91 -8.06 -21.51 -2.53
N LEU A 92 -6.97 -22.00 -1.93
CA LEU A 92 -7.02 -22.61 -0.60
C LEU A 92 -7.52 -21.64 0.48
N LEU A 93 -7.10 -20.37 0.40
CA LEU A 93 -7.59 -19.32 1.28
C LEU A 93 -9.10 -19.11 1.14
N GLN A 94 -9.62 -19.01 -0.09
CA GLN A 94 -11.07 -18.92 -0.32
C GLN A 94 -11.80 -20.12 0.28
N PHE A 95 -11.31 -21.35 0.05
CA PHE A 95 -11.92 -22.54 0.64
C PHE A 95 -11.94 -22.52 2.16
N ALA A 96 -10.88 -21.99 2.79
CA ALA A 96 -10.81 -21.84 4.24
C ALA A 96 -11.84 -20.82 4.74
N LEU A 97 -11.94 -19.65 4.09
CA LEU A 97 -12.87 -18.58 4.46
C LEU A 97 -14.34 -19.00 4.36
N VAL A 98 -14.70 -19.82 3.36
CA VAL A 98 -16.06 -20.36 3.20
C VAL A 98 -16.43 -21.36 4.31
N ARG A 99 -15.44 -22.10 4.84
CA ARG A 99 -15.69 -23.20 5.78
C ARG A 99 -15.76 -22.77 7.24
N GLY A 100 -15.36 -21.54 7.56
CA GLY A 100 -15.46 -20.99 8.91
C GLY A 100 -14.20 -20.22 9.33
N PRO A 101 -13.97 -20.09 10.65
CA PRO A 101 -12.82 -19.34 11.15
C PRO A 101 -11.50 -19.93 10.67
N VAL A 102 -10.69 -19.08 10.05
CA VAL A 102 -9.31 -19.41 9.66
C VAL A 102 -8.46 -19.56 10.93
N GLU A 103 -7.52 -20.50 10.90
CA GLU A 103 -6.58 -20.73 11.99
C GLU A 103 -5.85 -19.41 12.36
N PRO A 104 -5.65 -19.10 13.65
CA PRO A 104 -5.14 -17.80 14.09
C PRO A 104 -3.83 -17.34 13.46
N LEU A 105 -2.85 -18.24 13.26
CA LEU A 105 -1.58 -17.88 12.62
C LEU A 105 -1.80 -17.48 11.15
N LEU A 106 -2.62 -18.24 10.42
CA LEU A 106 -2.98 -17.90 9.04
C LEU A 106 -3.77 -16.59 8.96
N ARG A 107 -4.70 -16.38 9.88
CA ARG A 107 -5.44 -15.12 9.98
C ARG A 107 -4.50 -13.95 10.25
N ASN A 108 -3.55 -14.12 11.17
CA ASN A 108 -2.57 -13.09 11.52
C ASN A 108 -1.70 -12.70 10.32
N THR A 109 -1.26 -13.67 9.52
CA THR A 109 -0.54 -13.40 8.27
C THR A 109 -1.43 -12.68 7.26
N PHE A 110 -2.67 -13.14 7.07
CA PHE A 110 -3.62 -12.58 6.11
C PHE A 110 -4.00 -11.13 6.40
N THR A 111 -4.02 -10.74 7.68
CA THR A 111 -4.38 -9.39 8.13
C THR A 111 -3.18 -8.55 8.55
N ASN A 112 -1.95 -8.99 8.27
CA ASN A 112 -0.69 -8.37 8.77
C ASN A 112 -0.78 -7.97 10.26
N GLY A 113 -0.96 -8.94 11.16
CA GLY A 113 -1.07 -8.64 12.59
C GLY A 113 -2.39 -7.97 13.01
N GLY A 114 -3.35 -7.82 12.09
CA GLY A 114 -4.58 -7.07 12.31
C GLY A 114 -4.51 -5.62 11.83
N ALA A 115 -3.42 -5.21 11.15
CA ALA A 115 -3.31 -3.93 10.49
C ALA A 115 -4.32 -3.78 9.33
N HIS A 116 -4.66 -4.89 8.66
CA HIS A 116 -5.54 -4.91 7.49
C HIS A 116 -6.81 -5.72 7.75
N SER A 117 -7.89 -5.42 7.03
CA SER A 117 -9.13 -6.21 7.08
C SER A 117 -9.01 -7.60 6.45
N GLY A 118 -7.97 -7.81 5.63
CA GLY A 118 -7.92 -8.91 4.66
C GLY A 118 -8.79 -8.63 3.44
N LEU A 119 -8.78 -9.56 2.50
CA LEU A 119 -9.62 -9.56 1.29
C LEU A 119 -10.88 -10.39 1.50
N ASP A 120 -12.00 -9.94 0.96
CA ASP A 120 -13.21 -10.75 0.83
C ASP A 120 -13.13 -11.74 -0.35
N LEU A 121 -14.13 -12.62 -0.49
CA LEU A 121 -14.13 -13.64 -1.54
C LEU A 121 -14.09 -13.04 -2.96
N THR A 122 -14.81 -11.93 -3.17
CA THR A 122 -14.88 -11.24 -4.47
C THR A 122 -13.54 -10.58 -4.80
N GLU A 123 -12.89 -10.00 -3.79
CA GLU A 123 -11.58 -9.38 -3.95
C GLU A 123 -10.49 -10.42 -4.23
N ILE A 124 -10.58 -11.62 -3.65
CA ILE A 124 -9.67 -12.73 -3.97
C ILE A 124 -9.92 -13.24 -5.39
N ASP A 125 -11.18 -13.41 -5.81
CA ASP A 125 -11.52 -13.78 -7.19
C ASP A 125 -10.92 -12.79 -8.20
N ALA A 126 -11.13 -11.49 -7.98
CA ALA A 126 -10.56 -10.44 -8.83
C ALA A 126 -9.02 -10.44 -8.82
N LEU A 127 -8.39 -10.80 -7.69
CA LEU A 127 -6.93 -10.94 -7.63
C LEU A 127 -6.45 -12.13 -8.46
N CYS A 128 -7.11 -13.28 -8.38
CA CYS A 128 -6.79 -14.45 -9.20
C CYS A 128 -6.90 -14.12 -10.70
N GLU A 129 -7.98 -13.46 -11.13
CA GLU A 129 -8.17 -13.07 -12.53
C GLU A 129 -7.08 -12.13 -13.05
N ARG A 130 -6.60 -11.19 -12.22
CA ARG A 130 -5.48 -10.30 -12.58
C ARG A 130 -4.13 -11.02 -12.64
N ILE A 131 -3.96 -12.12 -11.92
CA ILE A 131 -2.73 -12.91 -11.93
C ILE A 131 -2.72 -13.84 -13.15
N ASP A 132 -3.87 -14.45 -13.47
CA ASP A 132 -4.05 -15.35 -14.62
C ASP A 132 -4.05 -14.63 -15.99
N GLY A 133 -4.40 -13.35 -16.03
CA GLY A 133 -4.53 -12.53 -17.25
C GLY A 133 -3.25 -11.86 -17.70
#